data_AF-A0A8S3GF46-F1
#
_entry.id   AF-A0A8S3GF46-F1
#
_cell.length_a   1.000
_cell.length_b   1.000
_cell.length_c   1.000
_cell.angle_alpha   90.00
_cell.angle_beta   90.00
_cell.angle_gamma   90.00
#
_symmetry.space_group_name_H-M   'P 1'
#
loop_
_entity.id
_entity.type
_entity.pdbx_description
1 polymer ?
#
loop_
_entity_poly.entity_id
_entity_poly.type
_entity_poly.pdbx_seq_one_letter_code
_entity_poly.pdbx_strand_id
1 'polypeptide(L)' 'MRKNLRLMQNEHSTIIKNLIQIPVFDLKEAEDIIKFGLVNRSTSKTNLNEASSRSHAVLCITLITTNEFDEEPIMSHM' A
#
# COMPACT_ATOMS: atom_id res chain seq x y z
N MET A 1 -6.41 -12.15 11.71
CA MET A 1 -5.62 -13.10 10.89
C MET A 1 -5.12 -12.37 9.65
N ARG A 2 -3.81 -12.32 9.36
CA ARG A 2 -3.29 -11.71 8.12
C ARG A 2 -3.73 -12.57 6.94
N LYS A 3 -4.39 -11.97 5.93
CA LYS A 3 -4.73 -12.66 4.68
C LYS A 3 -3.58 -12.51 3.69
N ASN A 4 -3.25 -13.57 2.95
CA ASN A 4 -2.26 -13.48 1.88
C ASN A 4 -2.75 -12.55 0.78
N LEU A 5 -1.84 -11.71 0.26
CA LEU A 5 -2.06 -10.96 -0.97
C LEU A 5 -2.10 -11.93 -2.15
N ARG A 6 -3.02 -11.71 -3.09
CA ARG A 6 -3.11 -12.51 -4.32
C ARG A 6 -3.04 -11.60 -5.52
N LEU A 7 -2.18 -11.92 -6.47
CA LEU A 7 -2.16 -11.27 -7.77
C LEU A 7 -3.32 -11.81 -8.61
N MET A 8 -4.05 -10.91 -9.24
CA MET A 8 -5.08 -11.19 -10.23
C MET A 8 -4.79 -10.34 -11.46
N GLN A 9 -4.90 -10.91 -12.64
CA GLN A 9 -4.59 -10.23 -13.90
C GLN A 9 -5.75 -10.43 -14.87
N ASN A 10 -6.15 -9.37 -15.56
CA ASN A 10 -7.03 -9.41 -16.73
C ASN A 10 -6.27 -8.86 -17.95
N GLU A 11 -6.92 -8.80 -19.12
CA GLU A 11 -6.28 -8.33 -20.37
C GLU A 11 -5.76 -6.89 -20.29
N HIS A 12 -6.20 -6.09 -19.31
CA HIS A 12 -5.94 -4.65 -19.25
C HIS A 12 -5.25 -4.18 -17.96
N SER A 13 -5.17 -4.99 -16.90
CA SER A 13 -4.72 -4.54 -15.58
C SER A 13 -4.28 -5.69 -14.67
N THR A 14 -3.42 -5.37 -13.69
CA THR A 14 -3.02 -6.26 -12.60
C THR A 14 -3.54 -5.71 -11.28
N ILE A 15 -4.29 -6.52 -10.54
CA ILE A 15 -4.93 -6.16 -9.28
C ILE A 15 -4.37 -7.03 -8.15
N ILE A 16 -4.03 -6.41 -7.02
CA ILE A 16 -3.61 -7.11 -5.81
C ILE A 16 -4.83 -7.28 -4.90
N LYS A 17 -5.44 -8.47 -4.92
CA LYS A 17 -6.55 -8.79 -4.02
C LYS A 17 -6.07 -8.85 -2.58
N ASN A 18 -6.89 -8.30 -1.67
CA ASN A 18 -6.62 -8.12 -0.24
C ASN A 18 -5.54 -7.06 0.07
N LEU A 19 -5.09 -6.28 -0.90
CA LEU A 19 -4.35 -5.05 -0.61
C LEU A 19 -5.30 -4.07 0.09
N ILE A 20 -4.86 -3.56 1.24
CA ILE A 20 -5.61 -2.53 1.98
C ILE A 20 -5.15 -1.18 1.46
N GLN A 21 -6.11 -0.33 1.09
CA GLN A 21 -5.89 1.07 0.76
C GLN A 21 -6.56 1.92 1.84
N ILE A 22 -5.86 2.95 2.30
CA ILE A 22 -6.33 3.85 3.35
C ILE A 22 -6.27 5.27 2.77
N PRO A 23 -7.40 5.97 2.64
CA PRO A 23 -7.38 7.37 2.23
C PRO A 23 -6.70 8.21 3.30
N VAL A 24 -5.85 9.13 2.87
CA VAL A 24 -5.14 10.10 3.73
C VAL A 24 -5.27 11.48 3.09
N PHE A 25 -5.47 12.50 3.90
CA PHE A 25 -5.73 13.87 3.44
C PHE A 25 -4.63 14.86 3.86
N ASP A 26 -3.71 14.42 4.72
CA ASP A 26 -2.55 15.20 5.11
C ASP A 26 -1.30 14.34 5.31
N LEU A 27 -0.16 15.01 5.51
CA LEU A 27 1.14 14.37 5.71
C LEU A 27 1.18 13.55 7.01
N LYS A 28 0.50 14.01 8.07
CA LYS A 28 0.56 13.37 9.38
C LYS A 28 -0.15 12.01 9.32
N GLU A 29 -1.31 11.94 8.69
CA GLU A 29 -2.04 10.69 8.44
C GLU A 29 -1.20 9.72 7.62
N ALA A 30 -0.55 10.19 6.55
CA ALA A 30 0.33 9.36 5.73
C ALA A 30 1.50 8.79 6.55
N GLU A 31 2.16 9.61 7.37
CA GLU A 31 3.24 9.16 8.25
C GLU A 31 2.77 8.13 9.28
N ASP A 32 1.62 8.34 9.90
CA ASP A 32 1.06 7.45 10.92
C ASP A 32 0.74 6.07 10.32
N ILE A 33 0.23 6.02 9.08
CA ILE A 33 0.01 4.76 8.33
C ILE A 33 1.34 4.07 7.99
N ILE A 34 2.35 4.83 7.54
CA ILE A 34 3.68 4.26 7.24
C ILE A 34 4.30 3.67 8.50
N LYS A 35 4.27 4.39 9.64
CA LYS A 35 4.76 3.91 10.94
C LYS A 35 4.02 2.63 11.36
N PHE A 36 2.70 2.60 11.23
CA PHE A 36 1.89 1.41 11.52
C PHE A 36 2.31 0.21 10.65
N GLY A 37 2.54 0.42 9.35
CA GLY A 37 3.00 -0.62 8.42
C GLY A 37 4.40 -1.15 8.77
N LEU A 38 5.31 -0.27 9.17
CA LEU A 38 6.67 -0.64 9.60
C LEU A 38 6.69 -1.49 10.87
N VAL A 39 5.89 -1.15 11.89
CA VAL A 39 5.74 -1.96 13.12
C VAL A 39 5.15 -3.34 12.81
N ASN A 40 4.25 -3.40 11.84
CA ASN A 40 3.58 -4.63 11.41
C ASN A 40 4.36 -5.45 10.38
N ARG A 41 5.52 -4.98 9.93
CA ARG A 41 6.38 -5.73 9.02
C ARG A 41 7.00 -6.90 9.79
N SER A 42 6.84 -8.11 9.26
CA SER A 42 7.50 -9.30 9.79
C SER A 42 9.01 -9.17 9.60
N THR A 43 9.69 -8.61 10.60
CA THR A 43 11.15 -8.62 10.72
C THR A 43 11.51 -9.68 11.76
N SER A 44 11.83 -10.90 11.32
CA SER A 44 12.44 -11.86 12.24
C SER A 44 13.85 -11.36 12.59
N LYS A 45 14.03 -10.88 13.84
CA LYS A 45 15.37 -10.60 14.39
C LYS A 45 16.10 -11.94 14.53
N THR A 46 17.15 -12.13 13.73
CA THR A 46 18.18 -13.13 13.99
C THR A 46 19.46 -12.37 14.31
N ASN A 47 20.25 -12.82 15.30
CA ASN A 47 21.46 -12.21 15.87
C ASN A 47 22.59 -11.75 14.90
N LEU A 48 22.37 -11.72 13.59
CA LEU A 48 23.38 -11.45 12.57
C LEU A 48 22.94 -10.50 11.44
N ASN A 49 21.74 -9.89 11.48
CA ASN A 49 21.34 -8.88 10.49
C ASN A 49 20.42 -7.82 11.13
N GLU A 50 20.88 -6.58 11.16
CA GLU A 50 20.23 -5.48 11.88
C GLU A 50 18.98 -4.94 11.16
N ALA A 51 18.90 -5.02 9.84
CA ALA A 51 17.70 -4.60 9.12
C ALA A 51 17.64 -5.20 7.71
N SER A 52 16.41 -5.42 7.27
CA SER A 52 15.93 -5.48 5.88
C SER A 52 16.07 -6.74 5.00
N SER A 53 16.86 -7.78 5.30
CA SER A 53 17.11 -8.84 4.30
C SER A 53 16.04 -9.93 4.08
N ARG A 54 14.91 -9.97 4.83
CA ARG A 54 13.94 -11.09 4.74
C ARG A 54 12.50 -10.74 4.37
N SER A 55 12.19 -9.48 4.10
CA SER A 55 10.89 -9.08 3.55
C SER A 55 11.02 -7.76 2.79
N HIS A 56 10.83 -7.76 1.47
CA HIS A 56 10.78 -6.51 0.71
C HIS A 56 9.59 -5.66 1.20
N ALA A 57 9.78 -4.34 1.26
CA ALA A 57 8.72 -3.39 1.57
C ALA A 57 8.37 -2.61 0.31
N VAL A 58 7.08 -2.55 -0.03
CA VAL A 58 6.57 -1.81 -1.18
C VAL A 58 5.51 -0.85 -0.64
N LEU A 59 5.70 0.44 -0.89
CA LEU A 59 4.71 1.48 -0.62
C LEU A 59 4.01 1.83 -1.94
N CYS A 60 2.68 1.79 -1.94
CA CYS A 60 1.87 2.15 -3.10
C CYS A 60 1.03 3.37 -2.73
N ILE A 61 1.13 4.43 -3.53
CA ILE A 61 0.37 5.67 -3.36
C ILE A 61 -0.47 5.85 -4.62
N THR A 62 -1.78 5.99 -4.44
CA THR A 62 -2.72 6.35 -5.51
C THR A 62 -3.18 7.77 -5.26
N LEU A 63 -2.83 8.67 -6.18
CA LEU A 63 -3.32 10.04 -6.16
C LEU A 63 -4.65 10.10 -6.90
N ILE A 64 -5.68 10.59 -6.22
CA ILE A 64 -7.02 10.78 -6.77
C ILE A 64 -7.26 12.28 -6.83
N THR A 65 -7.50 12.81 -8.02
CA THR A 65 -7.86 14.23 -8.21
C THR A 65 -9.29 14.31 -8.73
N THR A 66 -10.10 15.11 -8.07
CA THR A 66 -11.47 15.44 -8.50
C THR A 66 -11.51 16.91 -8.91
N ASN A 67 -11.93 17.21 -10.14
CA ASN A 67 -12.36 18.57 -10.46
C ASN A 67 -13.84 18.73 -10.11
N GLU A 68 -14.28 19.94 -9.78
CA GLU A 68 -15.69 20.24 -9.48
C GLU A 68 -16.65 19.98 -10.67
N PHE A 69 -16.08 19.78 -11.86
CA PHE A 69 -16.80 19.49 -13.10
C PHE A 69 -16.75 18.01 -13.51
N ASP A 70 -15.97 17.19 -12.79
CA ASP A 70 -15.90 15.75 -13.05
C ASP A 70 -17.01 15.06 -12.23
N GLU A 71 -17.97 14.41 -12.91
CA GLU A 71 -19.04 13.68 -12.24
C GLU A 71 -18.53 12.47 -11.43
N GLU A 72 -17.33 11.95 -11.76
CA GLU A 72 -16.66 10.89 -11.01
C GLU A 72 -15.14 11.14 -10.86
N PRO A 73 -14.52 10.72 -9.73
CA PRO A 73 -13.08 10.83 -9.53
C PRO A 73 -12.30 10.07 -10.59
N ILE A 74 -11.38 10.74 -11.28
CA ILE A 74 -10.47 10.07 -12.21
C ILE A 74 -9.43 9.31 -11.39
N MET A 75 -9.68 8.02 -11.21
CA MET A 75 -8.67 7.09 -10.72
C MET A 75 -7.70 6.84 -11.87
N SER A 76 -6.44 7.29 -11.77
CA SER A 76 -5.42 6.86 -12.73
C SER A 76 -5.32 5.33 -12.64
N HIS A 77 -5.83 4.63 -13.65
CA HIS A 77 -5.78 3.17 -13.70
C HIS A 77 -4.31 2.72 -13.65
N MET A 78 -4.07 1.71 -12.81
CA MET A 78 -2.80 1.00 -12.71
C MET A 78 -2.71 -0.09 -13.77
#